data_AF-A0A945DSR1-F1
#
_entry.id   AF-A0A945DSR1-F1
#
_cell.length_a   1.000
_cell.length_b   1.000
_cell.length_c   1.000
_cell.angle_alpha   90.00
_cell.angle_beta   90.00
_cell.angle_gamma   90.00
#
_symmetry.space_group_name_H-M   'P 1'
#
loop_
_entity.id
_entity.type
_entity.pdbx_description
1 polymer ?
#
loop_
_entity_poly.entity_id
_entity_poly.type
_entity_poly.pdbx_seq_one_letter_code
_entity_poly.pdbx_strand_id
1 'polypeptide(L)' 'MNQYINMAQQKDRITREEALSFLLTYIVVEQNHHLVLDQLALFNLTNLALRAVEEMADSECIIPHEAIESLAKEYLAAL' A
#
# COMPACT_ATOMS: atom_id res chain seq x y z
N MET A 1 17.08 -0.20 31.76
CA MET A 1 17.16 -1.13 30.63
C MET A 1 15.80 -1.24 29.93
N ASN A 2 15.19 -0.12 29.49
CA ASN A 2 13.82 -0.08 28.95
C ASN A 2 13.62 0.97 27.83
N GLN A 3 14.68 1.55 27.26
CA GLN A 3 14.57 2.53 26.18
C GLN A 3 14.81 1.94 24.77
N TYR A 4 15.41 0.76 24.67
CA TYR A 4 15.73 0.14 23.37
C TYR A 4 14.57 -0.63 22.74
N ILE A 5 13.55 -1.02 23.52
CA ILE A 5 12.40 -1.79 23.00
C ILE A 5 11.44 -0.89 22.20
N ASN A 6 11.31 0.38 22.59
CA ASN A 6 10.38 1.32 21.95
C ASN A 6 10.84 1.85 20.58
N MET A 7 12.14 1.74 20.24
CA MET A 7 12.63 2.20 18.93
C MET A 7 12.38 1.20 17.80
N ALA A 8 12.21 -0.09 18.12
CA ALA A 8 11.94 -1.13 17.13
C ALA A 8 10.48 -1.11 16.63
N GLN A 9 9.51 -0.78 17.49
CA GLN A 9 8.08 -0.82 17.13
C GLN A 9 7.60 0.33 16.23
N GLN A 10 8.35 1.43 16.11
CA GLN A 10 7.95 2.57 15.27
C GLN A 10 8.31 2.40 13.79
N LYS A 11 9.12 1.41 13.43
CA LYS A 11 9.69 1.27 12.08
C LYS A 11 8.84 0.45 11.11
N ASP A 12 7.78 -0.21 11.59
CA ASP A 12 6.95 -1.11 10.77
C ASP A 12 5.72 -0.44 10.13
N ARG A 13 5.57 0.89 10.27
CA ARG A 13 4.46 1.61 9.64
C ARG A 13 4.89 2.14 8.28
N ILE A 14 4.40 1.51 7.23
CA ILE A 14 4.57 1.97 5.84
C ILE A 14 3.89 3.33 5.66
N THR A 15 4.55 4.26 4.97
CA THR A 15 3.94 5.54 4.61
C THR A 15 3.01 5.40 3.42
N ARG A 16 2.16 6.41 3.18
CA ARG A 16 1.29 6.44 2.00
C ARG A 16 2.11 6.48 0.71
N GLU A 17 3.22 7.20 0.69
CA GLU A 17 4.12 7.29 -0.46
C GLU A 17 4.78 5.94 -0.74
N GLU A 18 5.19 5.21 0.29
CA GLU A 18 5.72 3.85 0.17
C GLU A 18 4.64 2.89 -0.32
N ALA A 19 3.43 2.93 0.25
CA ALA A 19 2.31 2.11 -0.19
C ALA A 19 1.94 2.37 -1.66
N LEU A 20 1.95 3.64 -2.09
CA LEU A 20 1.72 4.01 -3.49
C LEU A 20 2.82 3.47 -4.41
N SER A 21 4.09 3.55 -3.99
CA SER A 21 5.22 2.99 -4.75
C SER A 21 5.08 1.48 -4.92
N PHE A 22 4.70 0.76 -3.86
CA PHE A 22 4.42 -0.68 -3.93
C PHE A 22 3.25 -0.98 -4.88
N LEU A 23 2.15 -0.24 -4.77
CA LEU A 23 0.98 -0.37 -5.65
C LEU A 23 1.36 -0.23 -7.12
N LEU A 24 2.10 0.82 -7.47
CA LEU A 24 2.54 1.07 -8.85
C LEU A 24 3.51 -0.01 -9.33
N THR A 25 4.41 -0.48 -8.47
CA THR A 25 5.34 -1.57 -8.81
C THR A 25 4.58 -2.85 -9.11
N TYR A 26 3.65 -3.24 -8.24
CA TYR A 26 2.84 -4.43 -8.45
C TYR A 26 2.01 -4.33 -9.74
N ILE A 27 1.31 -3.22 -9.96
CA ILE A 27 0.44 -3.02 -11.13
C ILE A 27 1.25 -3.03 -12.44
N VAL A 28 2.30 -2.21 -12.52
CA VAL A 28 3.01 -1.97 -13.79
C VAL A 28 4.09 -3.00 -14.07
N VAL A 29 4.85 -3.40 -13.05
CA VAL A 29 5.99 -4.30 -13.21
C VAL A 29 5.57 -5.76 -13.08
N GLU A 30 4.88 -6.11 -12.00
CA GLU A 30 4.57 -7.51 -11.70
C GLU A 30 3.38 -8.04 -12.51
N GLN A 31 2.30 -7.25 -12.59
CA GLN A 31 1.13 -7.60 -13.40
C GLN A 31 1.27 -7.20 -14.88
N ASN A 32 2.36 -6.50 -15.23
CA ASN A 32 2.60 -5.99 -16.59
C ASN A 32 1.39 -5.22 -17.16
N HIS A 33 0.68 -4.48 -16.29
CA HIS A 33 -0.52 -3.76 -16.67
C HIS A 33 -0.16 -2.36 -17.15
N HIS A 34 -0.62 -2.02 -18.37
CA HIS A 34 -0.42 -0.68 -18.91
C HIS A 34 -1.36 0.32 -18.24
N LEU A 35 -0.81 1.14 -17.35
CA LEU A 35 -1.56 2.11 -16.56
C LEU A 35 -1.59 3.48 -17.25
N VAL A 36 -2.79 4.01 -17.52
CA VAL A 36 -2.98 5.40 -17.96
C VAL A 36 -3.24 6.28 -16.73
N LEU A 37 -2.27 7.13 -16.39
CA LEU A 37 -2.36 8.02 -15.23
C LEU A 37 -3.14 9.30 -15.55
N ASP A 38 -4.44 9.16 -15.76
CA ASP A 38 -5.34 10.32 -15.81
C ASP A 38 -5.73 10.82 -14.40
N GLN A 39 -6.48 11.92 -14.35
CA GLN A 39 -6.85 12.56 -13.09
C GLN A 39 -7.67 11.63 -12.17
N LEU A 40 -8.55 10.80 -12.74
CA LEU A 40 -9.37 9.88 -11.98
C LEU A 40 -8.55 8.68 -11.49
N ALA A 41 -7.71 8.12 -12.35
CA ALA A 41 -6.78 7.04 -11.99
C ALA A 41 -5.84 7.46 -10.86
N LEU A 42 -5.24 8.65 -10.96
CA LEU A 42 -4.37 9.21 -9.92
C LEU A 42 -5.11 9.39 -8.59
N PHE A 43 -6.34 9.92 -8.63
CA PHE A 43 -7.17 10.06 -7.43
C PHE A 43 -7.47 8.70 -6.80
N ASN A 44 -7.88 7.71 -7.59
CA ASN A 44 -8.21 6.37 -7.13
C ASN A 44 -6.99 5.66 -6.52
N LEU A 45 -5.83 5.72 -7.19
CA LEU A 45 -4.59 5.10 -6.69
C LEU A 45 -4.09 5.75 -5.40
N THR A 46 -4.21 7.08 -5.29
CA THR A 46 -3.82 7.80 -4.08
C THR A 46 -4.72 7.43 -2.90
N ASN A 47 -6.03 7.30 -3.12
CA ASN A 47 -6.97 6.85 -2.10
C ASN A 47 -6.77 5.37 -1.74
N LEU A 48 -6.42 4.53 -2.71
CA LEU A 48 -6.13 3.11 -2.47
C LEU A 48 -4.88 2.95 -1.59
N ALA A 49 -3.83 3.73 -1.86
CA ALA A 49 -2.64 3.76 -1.02
C ALA A 49 -2.93 4.26 0.41
N LEU A 50 -3.80 5.27 0.56
CA LEU A 50 -4.23 5.73 1.88
C LEU A 50 -5.00 4.64 2.64
N ARG A 51 -5.96 3.98 1.98
CA ARG A 51 -6.72 2.87 2.56
C ARG A 51 -5.81 1.73 3.01
N ALA A 52 -4.80 1.40 2.22
CA ALA A 52 -3.82 0.38 2.59
C ALA A 52 -3.14 0.72 3.93
N VAL A 53 -2.68 1.97 4.09
CA VAL A 53 -2.06 2.44 5.33
C VAL A 53 -3.03 2.40 6.51
N GLU A 54 -4.29 2.79 6.31
CA GLU A 54 -5.34 2.74 7.34
C GLU A 54 -5.65 1.29 7.77
N GLU A 55 -5.84 0.37 6.82
CA GLU A 55 -6.13 -1.05 7.10
C GLU A 55 -4.97 -1.74 7.86
N MET A 56 -3.73 -1.36 7.54
CA MET A 56 -2.53 -1.83 8.25
C MET A 56 -2.37 -1.21 9.64
N ALA A 57 -2.89 0.00 9.87
CA ALA A 57 -2.83 0.64 11.18
C ALA A 57 -3.83 0.03 12.18
N ASP A 58 -4.97 -0.44 11.68
CA ASP A 58 -6.07 -0.98 12.49
C ASP A 58 -5.96 -2.49 12.77
N SER A 59 -5.05 -3.20 12.08
CA SER A 59 -4.94 -4.66 12.16
C SER A 59 -3.63 -5.11 12.82
N GLU A 60 -3.73 -5.87 13.91
CA GLU A 60 -2.55 -6.55 14.48
C GLU A 60 -2.14 -7.73 13.58
N CYS A 61 -0.86 -7.79 13.20
CA CYS A 61 -0.25 -8.85 12.36
C CYS A 61 -0.62 -8.88 10.86
N ILE A 62 -0.98 -7.75 10.24
CA ILE A 62 -1.04 -7.69 8.77
C ILE A 62 0.35 -7.52 8.17
N ILE A 63 0.65 -8.33 7.15
CA ILE A 63 1.86 -8.22 6.34
C ILE A 63 1.63 -7.12 5.28
N PRO A 64 2.44 -6.03 5.25
CA PRO A 64 2.14 -4.87 4.42
C PRO A 64 2.02 -5.13 2.93
N HIS A 65 2.91 -5.96 2.38
CA HIS A 65 2.89 -6.26 0.95
C HIS A 65 1.63 -7.06 0.56
N GLU A 66 1.21 -8.03 1.37
CA GLU A 66 0.01 -8.83 1.09
C GLU A 66 -1.27 -7.99 1.07
N ALA A 67 -1.40 -7.04 2.00
CA ALA A 67 -2.54 -6.13 2.04
C ALA A 67 -2.60 -5.23 0.81
N ILE A 68 -1.46 -4.64 0.43
CA ILE A 68 -1.35 -3.77 -0.75
C ILE A 68 -1.67 -4.55 -2.02
N GLU A 69 -1.16 -5.79 -2.15
CA GLU A 69 -1.48 -6.66 -3.28
C GLU A 69 -2.97 -6.98 -3.38
N SER A 70 -3.63 -7.27 -2.26
CA SER A 70 -5.08 -7.56 -2.24
C SER A 70 -5.87 -6.37 -2.78
N LEU A 71 -5.57 -5.16 -2.28
CA LEU A 71 -6.21 -3.93 -2.73
C LEU A 71 -5.90 -3.63 -4.21
N ALA A 72 -4.68 -3.89 -4.66
CA ALA A 72 -4.30 -3.73 -6.06
C ALA A 72 -5.05 -4.70 -6.98
N LYS A 73 -5.26 -5.96 -6.55
CA LYS A 73 -6.05 -6.95 -7.28
C LYS A 73 -7.52 -6.51 -7.40
N GLU A 74 -8.11 -5.98 -6.33
CA GLU A 74 -9.47 -5.43 -6.36
C GLU A 74 -9.58 -4.26 -7.34
N TYR A 75 -8.60 -3.35 -7.33
CA TYR A 75 -8.56 -2.23 -8.26
C TYR A 75 -8.48 -2.70 -9.72
N LEU A 76 -7.58 -3.64 -10.02
CA LEU A 76 -7.43 -4.20 -11.37
C LEU A 76 -8.67 -4.96 -11.85
N ALA A 77 -9.42 -5.61 -10.95
CA ALA A 77 -10.66 -6.29 -11.29
C ALA A 77 -11.83 -5.34 -11.62
N ALA A 78 -11.73 -4.08 -11.19
CA ALA A 78 -12.74 -3.05 -11.41
C ALA A 78 -12.48 -2.16 -12.64
N LEU A 79 -11.32 -2.32 -13.30
CA LEU A 79 -10.95 -1.65 -14.56
C LEU A 79 -11.52 -2.38 -15.77
#